data_AF-A0A962FD26-F1
#
_entry.id   AF-A0A962FD26-F1
#
_cell.length_a   1.000
_cell.length_b   1.000
_cell.length_c   1.000
_cell.angle_alpha   90.00
_cell.angle_beta   90.00
_cell.angle_gamma   90.00
#
_symmetry.space_group_name_H-M   'P 1'
#
loop_
_entity.id
_entity.type
_entity.pdbx_description
1 polymer ?
#
loop_
_entity_poly.entity_id
_entity_poly.type
_entity_poly.pdbx_seq_one_letter_code
_entity_poly.pdbx_strand_id
1 'polypeptide(L)' 'TFTYLVFGRMPAPSRQARIIGHPRARKVIETMVCTPAGAIETLGIAKSDARYKAARKARWGDVL' A
#
# COMPACT_ATOMS: atom_id res chain seq x y z
N THR A 1 19.86 -15.58 -10.64
CA THR A 1 18.70 -14.78 -11.04
C THR A 1 17.44 -15.54 -10.70
N PHE A 2 16.43 -14.88 -10.13
CA PHE A 2 15.16 -15.51 -9.78
C PHE A 2 14.04 -14.86 -10.59
N THR A 3 13.18 -15.68 -11.17
CA THR A 3 11.98 -15.26 -11.88
C THR A 3 10.78 -15.93 -11.22
N TYR A 4 9.76 -15.15 -10.91
CA TYR A 4 8.53 -15.65 -10.29
C TYR A 4 7.39 -15.53 -11.30
N LEU A 5 6.67 -16.62 -11.49
CA LEU A 5 5.48 -16.70 -12.34
C LEU A 5 4.32 -17.21 -11.50
N VAL A 6 3.18 -16.54 -11.59
CA VAL A 6 1.96 -16.92 -10.87
C VAL A 6 0.84 -17.08 -11.90
N PHE A 7 0.25 -18.28 -11.94
CA PHE A 7 -0.86 -18.61 -12.84
C PHE A 7 -2.13 -18.87 -12.02
N GLY A 8 -3.27 -18.41 -12.54
CA GLY A 8 -4.58 -18.66 -11.95
C GLY A 8 -5.62 -18.79 -13.05
N ARG A 9 -6.67 -19.58 -12.79
CA ARG A 9 -7.82 -19.73 -13.70
C ARG A 9 -8.81 -18.57 -13.64
N MET A 10 -8.68 -17.72 -12.63
CA MET A 10 -9.56 -16.59 -12.37
C MET A 10 -8.78 -15.28 -12.52
N PRO A 11 -9.43 -14.19 -12.98
CA PRO A 11 -8.81 -12.88 -13.01
C PRO A 11 -8.40 -12.45 -11.59
N ALA A 12 -7.32 -11.69 -11.49
CA ALA A 12 -6.90 -11.13 -10.22
C ALA A 12 -8.02 -10.25 -9.65
N PRO A 13 -8.44 -10.45 -8.38
CA PRO A 13 -9.51 -9.66 -7.81
C PRO A 13 -9.08 -8.20 -7.71
N SER A 14 -9.95 -7.28 -8.14
CA SER A 14 -9.83 -5.86 -7.82
C SER A 14 -9.75 -5.71 -6.30
N ARG A 15 -8.63 -5.16 -5.82
CA ARG A 15 -8.36 -4.96 -4.40
C ARG A 15 -8.17 -3.48 -4.14
N GLN A 16 -8.67 -3.03 -2.98
CA GLN A 16 -8.35 -1.72 -2.42
C GLN A 16 -6.84 -1.52 -2.36
N ALA A 17 -6.39 -0.27 -2.33
CA ALA A 17 -4.97 0.05 -2.30
C ALA A 17 -4.28 -0.64 -1.13
N ARG A 18 -3.16 -1.33 -1.40
CA ARG A 18 -2.42 -2.09 -0.39
C ARG A 18 -1.06 -1.52 -0.15
N ILE A 19 -0.64 -1.53 1.11
CA ILE A 19 0.69 -1.10 1.49
C ILE A 19 1.73 -2.11 1.01
N ILE A 20 2.71 -1.62 0.27
CA ILE A 20 3.84 -2.42 -0.22
C ILE A 20 5.19 -1.94 0.31
N GLY A 21 5.23 -0.81 1.03
CA GLY A 21 6.42 -0.27 1.66
C GLY A 21 6.23 -0.02 3.16
N HIS A 22 7.33 0.06 3.91
CA HIS A 22 7.25 0.39 5.33
C HIS A 22 6.85 1.87 5.52
N PRO A 23 5.83 2.18 6.32
CA PRO A 23 5.46 3.57 6.62
C PRO A 23 6.61 4.31 7.31
N ARG A 24 6.94 5.50 6.81
CA ARG A 24 7.97 6.37 7.40
C ARG A 24 7.28 7.57 8.05
N ALA A 25 7.48 7.73 9.36
CA ALA A 25 6.96 8.87 10.09
C ALA A 25 7.92 10.06 9.98
N ARG A 26 7.56 11.08 9.18
CA ARG A 26 8.23 12.39 9.14
C ARG A 26 7.23 13.46 9.60
N LYS A 27 7.13 14.58 8.87
CA LYS A 27 6.08 15.60 9.06
C LYS A 27 4.69 15.05 8.72
N VAL A 28 4.63 14.11 7.80
CA VAL A 28 3.48 13.28 7.42
C VAL A 28 3.88 11.81 7.47
N ILE A 29 2.91 10.89 7.46
CA ILE A 29 3.22 9.47 7.25
C ILE A 29 3.39 9.25 5.76
N GLU A 30 4.60 8.88 5.34
CA GLU A 30 4.90 8.50 3.96
C GLU A 30 4.84 6.99 3.82
N THR A 31 4.07 6.47 2.87
CA THR A 31 4.04 5.03 2.60
C THR A 31 3.83 4.74 1.13
N MET A 32 4.34 3.60 0.65
CA MET A 32 4.14 3.15 -0.73
C MET A 32 2.95 2.21 -0.79
N VAL A 33 2.04 2.46 -1.73
CA VAL A 33 0.87 1.63 -1.97
C VAL A 33 0.84 1.13 -3.41
N CYS A 34 0.33 -0.08 -3.58
CA CYS A 34 -0.11 -0.59 -4.87
C CYS A 34 -1.59 -0.26 -5.02
N THR A 35 -1.93 0.55 -6.02
CA THR A 35 -3.30 0.97 -6.29
C THR A 35 -4.09 -0.14 -7.00
N PRO A 36 -5.43 -0.08 -6.98
CA PRO A 36 -6.26 -1.03 -7.74
C PRO A 36 -5.98 -1.02 -9.25
N ALA A 37 -5.42 0.08 -9.78
CA ALA A 37 -4.99 0.21 -11.16
C ALA A 37 -3.66 -0.50 -11.47
N GLY A 38 -3.03 -1.13 -10.48
CA GLY A 38 -1.71 -1.77 -10.62
C GLY A 38 -0.54 -0.80 -10.62
N ALA A 39 -0.75 0.45 -10.23
CA ALA A 39 0.30 1.45 -10.12
C ALA A 39 0.88 1.50 -8.70
N ILE A 40 2.18 1.80 -8.61
CA ILE A 40 2.84 2.06 -7.33
C ILE A 40 2.85 3.57 -7.09
N GLU A 41 2.33 3.99 -5.95
CA GLU A 41 2.27 5.40 -5.56
C GLU A 41 2.84 5.61 -4.15
N THR A 42 3.41 6.79 -3.92
CA THR A 42 3.81 7.24 -2.57
C THR A 42 2.76 8.18 -2.02
N LEU A 43 2.13 7.80 -0.92
CA LEU A 43 1.12 8.60 -0.23
C LEU A 43 1.73 9.32 0.96
N GLY A 44 1.48 10.62 1.07
CA GLY A 44 1.75 11.43 2.25
C GLY A 44 0.46 11.68 3.03
N ILE A 45 0.35 11.11 4.23
CA ILE A 45 -0.86 11.19 5.06
C ILE A 45 -0.61 12.17 6.19
N ALA A 46 -1.30 13.32 6.13
CA ALA A 46 -1.19 14.38 7.10
C ALA A 46 -1.86 14.01 8.44
N LYS A 47 -1.45 14.67 9.53
CA LYS A 47 -1.99 14.42 10.88
C LYS A 47 -3.50 14.71 11.00
N SER A 48 -4.03 15.59 10.16
CA SER A 48 -5.46 15.92 10.09
C SER A 48 -6.29 14.86 9.34
N ASP A 49 -5.67 13.97 8.57
CA ASP A 49 -6.38 12.91 7.85
C ASP A 49 -6.80 11.81 8.85
N ALA A 50 -8.05 11.34 8.73
CA ALA A 50 -8.60 10.30 9.58
C ALA A 50 -7.76 9.00 9.56
N ARG A 51 -7.08 8.74 8.43
CA ARG A 51 -6.23 7.55 8.22
C ARG A 51 -4.88 7.63 8.93
N TYR A 52 -4.48 8.79 9.46
CA TYR A 52 -3.14 9.00 10.05
C TYR A 52 -2.76 7.95 11.10
N LYS A 53 -3.69 7.64 12.03
CA LYS A 53 -3.44 6.66 13.09
C LYS A 53 -3.28 5.23 12.55
N ALA A 54 -4.07 4.88 11.54
CA ALA A 54 -4.02 3.58 10.88
C ALA A 54 -2.72 3.44 10.08
N ALA A 55 -2.43 4.40 9.21
CA ALA A 55 -1.23 4.42 8.36
C ALA A 55 0.07 4.32 9.16
N ARG A 56 0.15 4.97 10.32
CA ARG A 56 1.34 4.92 11.19
C ARG A 56 1.63 3.50 11.74
N LYS A 57 0.60 2.67 11.92
CA LYS A 57 0.71 1.31 12.45
C LYS A 57 0.64 0.23 11.37
N ALA A 58 0.44 0.64 10.13
CA ALA A 58 0.12 -0.27 9.06
C ALA A 58 1.32 -1.12 8.66
N ARG A 59 1.03 -2.34 8.25
CA ARG A 59 2.00 -3.37 7.87
C ARG A 59 1.90 -3.65 6.37
N TRP A 60 2.90 -4.34 5.85
CA TRP A 60 2.87 -4.79 4.47
C TRP A 60 1.63 -5.65 4.21
N GLY A 61 0.93 -5.36 3.11
CA GLY A 61 -0.29 -6.05 2.70
C GLY A 61 -1.59 -5.50 3.32
N ASP A 62 -1.49 -4.62 4.33
CA ASP A 62 -2.65 -3.92 4.90
C ASP A 62 -3.31 -3.01 3.88
N VAL A 63 -4.58 -2.76 4.09
CA VAL A 63 -5.39 -1.88 3.26
C VAL A 63 -5.43 -0.49 3.90
N LEU A 64 -5.35 0.55 3.06
CA LEU A 64 -5.26 1.94 3.48
C LEU A 64 -6.45 2.79 3.06
#